data_AF-A0ABD2D6T1-F1
#
_entry.id   AF-A0ABD2D6T1-F1
#
_cell.length_a   1.000
_cell.length_b   1.000
_cell.length_c   1.000
_cell.angle_alpha   90.00
_cell.angle_beta   90.00
_cell.angle_gamma   90.00
#
_symmetry.space_group_name_H-M   'P 1'
#
loop_
_entity.id
_entity.type
_entity.pdbx_description
1 polymer ?
#
loop_
_entity_poly.entity_id
_entity_poly.type
_entity_poly.pdbx_seq_one_letter_code
_entity_poly.pdbx_strand_id
1 'polypeptide(L)'
;MYQDACRWGLTLQTYVQLTMLDRHTCLQTSPVRLMERSIHSARYIFVENLYRSGKMPEVDYVVLSEWFDWIVQNIDVSVDMIVYLRTTPETCYQRLKMRCRDEEKAIPLEYLGAIHHLYEEWLIKGSLFPVAAPVLVIEADHHKEKMLELFEENQDRILTPEYRKHGP
;
A
#
# COMPACT_ATOMS: atom_id res chain seq x y z
N MET A 1 16.62 7.51 2.35
CA MET A 1 16.28 6.11 2.72
C MET A 1 17.06 5.09 1.90
N TYR A 2 16.98 5.08 0.55
CA TYR A 2 17.61 4.00 -0.23
C TYR A 2 19.13 3.88 -0.09
N GLN A 3 19.84 4.96 0.26
CA GLN A 3 21.28 4.92 0.55
C GLN A 3 21.63 4.33 1.93
N ASP A 4 20.77 4.53 2.93
CA ASP A 4 20.95 4.03 4.29
C ASP A 4 19.57 3.82 4.94
N ALA A 5 19.03 2.62 4.74
CA ALA A 5 17.72 2.26 5.25
C ALA A 5 17.72 2.07 6.78
N CYS A 6 18.85 1.66 7.36
CA CYS A 6 18.99 1.47 8.79
C CYS A 6 18.93 2.80 9.55
N ARG A 7 19.58 3.84 9.01
CA ARG A 7 19.57 5.18 9.63
C ARG A 7 18.24 5.91 9.46
N TRP A 8 17.64 5.81 8.27
CA TRP A 8 16.51 6.66 7.85
C TRP A 8 15.16 5.93 7.80
N GLY A 9 15.13 4.63 8.09
CA GLY A 9 13.93 3.80 8.05
C GLY A 9 12.83 4.33 8.94
N LEU A 10 13.11 4.52 10.23
CA LEU A 10 12.15 5.08 11.19
C LEU A 10 11.63 6.44 10.74
N THR A 11 12.53 7.41 10.50
CA THR A 11 12.17 8.79 10.13
C THR A 11 11.29 8.85 8.89
N LEU A 12 11.63 8.08 7.85
CA LEU A 12 10.81 8.06 6.63
C LEU A 12 9.44 7.43 6.91
N GLN A 13 9.39 6.29 7.59
CA GLN A 13 8.13 5.58 7.82
C GLN A 13 7.18 6.36 8.73
N THR A 14 7.69 7.09 9.72
CA THR A 14 6.88 8.03 10.52
C THR A 14 6.25 9.11 9.64
N TYR A 15 7.03 9.72 8.75
CA TYR A 15 6.51 10.77 7.85
C TYR A 15 5.52 10.21 6.81
N VAL A 16 5.76 8.99 6.33
CA VAL A 16 4.81 8.27 5.46
C VAL A 16 3.50 7.99 6.20
N GLN A 17 3.53 7.51 7.44
CA GLN A 17 2.31 7.32 8.22
C GLN A 17 1.55 8.63 8.43
N LEU A 18 2.25 9.74 8.77
CA LEU A 18 1.63 11.06 8.92
C LEU A 18 0.94 11.53 7.63
N THR A 19 1.63 11.45 6.50
CA THR A 19 1.06 11.90 5.21
C THR A 19 -0.06 10.99 4.71
N MET A 20 -0.01 9.68 5.01
CA MET A 20 -1.12 8.79 4.72
C MET A 20 -2.32 9.07 5.63
N LEU A 21 -2.09 9.32 6.92
CA LEU A 21 -3.14 9.73 7.85
C LEU A 21 -3.85 10.98 7.35
N ASP A 22 -3.11 12.01 6.95
CA ASP A 22 -3.67 13.24 6.38
C ASP A 22 -4.56 12.96 5.16
N ARG A 23 -4.15 12.04 4.27
CA ARG A 23 -4.97 11.62 3.11
C ARG A 23 -6.25 10.88 3.50
N HIS A 24 -6.22 10.11 4.59
CA HIS A 24 -7.40 9.44 5.14
C HIS A 24 -8.34 10.44 5.81
N THR A 25 -7.81 11.44 6.51
CA THR A 25 -8.63 12.39 7.28
C THR A 25 -8.99 13.67 6.52
N CYS A 26 -8.45 13.89 5.33
CA CYS A 26 -8.75 15.10 4.57
C CYS A 26 -10.25 15.18 4.25
N LEU A 27 -10.76 16.40 4.05
CA LEU A 27 -12.19 16.59 3.79
C LEU A 27 -12.59 15.92 2.47
N GLN A 28 -13.62 15.08 2.52
CA GLN A 28 -14.18 14.48 1.31
C GLN A 28 -15.01 15.53 0.54
N THR A 29 -14.57 15.88 -0.66
CA THR A 29 -15.29 16.81 -1.55
C THR A 29 -16.10 16.11 -2.64
N SER A 30 -15.81 14.84 -2.91
CA SER A 30 -16.43 14.03 -3.96
C SER A 30 -17.10 12.76 -3.37
N PRO A 31 -18.06 12.14 -4.07
CA PRO A 31 -18.70 10.91 -3.59
C PRO A 31 -17.74 9.75 -3.34
N VAL A 32 -16.62 9.73 -4.08
CA VAL A 32 -15.57 8.72 -3.99
C VAL A 32 -14.23 9.42 -3.80
N ARG A 33 -13.41 8.87 -2.90
CA ARG A 33 -12.01 9.28 -2.71
C ARG A 33 -11.10 8.13 -3.13
N LEU A 34 -10.31 8.34 -4.18
CA LEU A 34 -9.26 7.41 -4.57
C LEU A 34 -7.94 7.80 -3.90
N MET A 35 -7.31 6.84 -3.23
CA MET A 35 -6.01 7.02 -2.59
C MET A 35 -4.97 6.11 -3.23
N GLU A 36 -3.80 6.66 -3.55
CA GLU A 36 -2.64 5.83 -3.88
C GLU A 36 -2.08 5.27 -2.58
N ARG A 37 -2.27 3.97 -2.36
CA ARG A 37 -1.94 3.25 -1.12
C ARG A 37 -2.79 3.73 0.08
N SER A 38 -2.43 3.24 1.26
CA SER A 38 -3.10 3.54 2.53
C SER A 38 -2.13 3.43 3.70
N ILE A 39 -2.54 3.94 4.86
CA ILE A 39 -1.80 3.76 6.12
C ILE A 39 -1.59 2.26 6.44
N HIS A 40 -2.55 1.40 6.10
CA HIS A 40 -2.41 -0.06 6.23
C HIS A 40 -1.24 -0.60 5.42
N SER A 41 -1.13 -0.23 4.14
CA SER A 41 -0.01 -0.69 3.31
C SER A 41 1.34 -0.13 3.78
N ALA A 42 1.38 1.09 4.34
CA ALA A 42 2.60 1.63 4.94
C ALA A 42 3.10 0.73 6.08
N ARG A 43 2.21 0.30 6.97
CA ARG A 43 2.55 -0.58 8.11
C ARG A 43 2.78 -2.04 7.71
N TYR A 44 1.86 -2.63 6.96
CA TYR A 44 1.84 -4.07 6.68
C TYR A 44 2.80 -4.49 5.59
N ILE A 45 3.22 -3.57 4.72
CA ILE A 45 4.16 -3.87 3.63
C ILE A 45 5.51 -3.23 3.92
N PHE A 46 5.58 -1.91 4.04
CA PHE A 46 6.88 -1.23 4.03
C PHE A 46 7.60 -1.29 5.37
N VAL A 47 6.90 -1.04 6.49
CA VAL A 47 7.46 -1.22 7.84
C VAL A 47 7.79 -2.69 8.09
N GLU A 48 6.88 -3.59 7.74
CA GLU A 48 7.11 -5.04 7.85
C GLU A 48 8.33 -5.50 7.04
N ASN A 49 8.48 -5.05 5.79
CA ASN A 49 9.64 -5.39 4.97
C ASN A 49 10.95 -4.85 5.56
N LEU A 50 10.96 -3.61 6.08
CA LEU A 50 12.15 -3.05 6.71
C LEU A 50 12.57 -3.87 7.93
N TYR A 51 11.60 -4.34 8.73
CA TYR A 51 11.87 -5.22 9.86
C TYR A 51 12.37 -6.60 9.43
N ARG A 52 11.64 -7.29 8.54
CA ARG A 52 12.03 -8.63 8.03
C ARG A 52 13.38 -8.66 7.33
N SER A 53 13.77 -7.55 6.69
CA SER A 53 15.08 -7.43 6.02
C SER A 53 16.22 -7.04 6.97
N GLY A 54 15.97 -6.93 8.28
CA GLY A 54 16.98 -6.55 9.27
C GLY A 54 17.42 -5.10 9.18
N LYS A 55 16.67 -4.26 8.45
CA LYS A 55 16.97 -2.83 8.23
C LYS A 55 16.26 -1.91 9.22
N MET A 56 15.43 -2.46 10.10
CA MET A 56 14.76 -1.73 11.17
C MET A 56 14.97 -2.48 12.49
N PRO A 57 15.55 -1.85 13.51
CA PRO A 57 15.62 -2.40 14.85
C PRO A 57 14.23 -2.74 15.40
N GLU A 58 14.15 -3.75 16.27
CA GLU A 58 12.90 -4.17 16.89
C GLU A 58 12.19 -3.03 17.62
N VAL A 59 12.95 -2.19 18.35
CA VAL A 59 12.40 -1.02 19.06
C VAL A 59 11.69 -0.05 18.11
N ASP A 60 12.28 0.23 16.93
CA ASP A 60 11.70 1.13 15.94
C ASP A 60 10.43 0.53 15.32
N TYR A 61 10.46 -0.79 15.07
CA TYR A 61 9.31 -1.53 14.55
C TYR A 61 8.14 -1.51 15.54
N VAL A 62 8.40 -1.75 16.83
CA VAL A 62 7.38 -1.71 17.89
C VAL A 62 6.79 -0.32 17.99
N VAL A 63 7.62 0.73 18.04
CA VAL A 63 7.14 2.12 18.10
C VAL A 63 6.22 2.46 16.92
N LEU A 64 6.62 2.13 15.68
CA LEU A 64 5.79 2.37 14.50
C LEU A 64 4.51 1.52 14.47
N SER A 65 4.51 0.37 15.12
CA SER A 65 3.34 -0.50 15.25
C SER A 65 2.35 0.05 16.25
N GLU A 66 2.80 0.42 17.44
CA GLU A 66 1.95 1.01 18.48
C GLU A 66 1.33 2.33 18.01
N TRP A 67 2.08 3.16 17.29
CA TRP A 67 1.53 4.38 16.67
C TRP A 67 0.45 4.06 15.64
N PHE A 68 0.68 3.06 14.79
CA PHE A 68 -0.32 2.63 13.81
C PHE A 68 -1.58 2.08 14.50
N ASP A 69 -1.43 1.24 15.51
CA ASP A 69 -2.56 0.66 16.26
C ASP A 69 -3.37 1.74 16.95
N TRP A 70 -2.70 2.72 17.57
CA TRP A 70 -3.37 3.87 18.17
C TRP A 70 -4.15 4.68 17.12
N ILE A 71 -3.58 4.94 15.95
CA ILE A 71 -4.27 5.66 14.86
C ILE A 71 -5.53 4.90 14.43
N VAL A 72 -5.42 3.60 14.14
CA VAL A 72 -6.56 2.79 13.68
C VAL A 72 -7.67 2.71 14.73
N GLN A 73 -7.32 2.74 16.02
CA GLN A 73 -8.30 2.71 17.11
C GLN A 73 -9.00 4.04 17.37
N ASN A 74 -8.32 5.17 17.11
CA ASN A 74 -8.77 6.50 17.56
C ASN A 74 -9.19 7.44 16.42
N ILE A 75 -8.83 7.12 15.17
CA ILE A 75 -9.08 7.96 14.00
C ILE A 75 -9.75 7.12 12.92
N ASP A 76 -10.77 7.70 12.27
CA ASP A 76 -11.41 7.06 11.12
C ASP A 76 -10.47 7.04 9.92
N VAL A 77 -9.86 5.87 9.71
CA VAL A 77 -9.02 5.52 8.55
C VAL A 77 -9.63 4.34 7.77
N SER A 78 -10.94 4.17 7.89
CA SER A 78 -11.66 3.09 7.23
C SER A 78 -11.63 3.26 5.69
N VAL A 79 -11.70 2.13 4.99
CA VAL A 79 -11.77 2.10 3.52
C VAL A 79 -12.89 1.17 3.10
N ASP A 80 -13.58 1.52 2.02
CA ASP A 80 -14.71 0.72 1.51
C ASP A 80 -14.26 -0.42 0.59
N MET A 81 -13.12 -0.25 -0.09
CA MET A 81 -12.58 -1.20 -1.06
C MET A 81 -11.06 -1.04 -1.20
N ILE A 82 -10.37 -2.15 -1.47
CA ILE A 82 -8.95 -2.16 -1.86
C ILE A 82 -8.86 -2.62 -3.32
N VAL A 83 -8.31 -1.77 -4.20
CA VAL A 83 -7.97 -2.18 -5.57
C VAL A 83 -6.50 -2.60 -5.62
N TYR A 84 -6.25 -3.89 -5.78
CA TYR A 84 -4.90 -4.44 -5.87
C TYR A 84 -4.48 -4.64 -7.33
N LEU A 85 -3.60 -3.74 -7.80
CA LEU A 85 -2.94 -3.86 -9.10
C LEU A 85 -1.80 -4.88 -8.99
N ARG A 86 -2.09 -6.14 -9.31
CA ARG A 86 -1.19 -7.26 -9.14
C ARG A 86 -0.29 -7.41 -10.37
N THR A 87 1.01 -7.51 -10.18
CA THR A 87 1.99 -7.66 -11.26
C THR A 87 3.21 -8.41 -10.74
N THR A 88 3.93 -9.07 -11.64
CA THR A 88 5.14 -9.80 -11.27
C THR A 88 6.27 -8.85 -10.86
N PRO A 89 7.17 -9.25 -9.94
CA PRO A 89 8.36 -8.49 -9.59
C PRO A 89 9.21 -8.09 -10.81
N GLU A 90 9.30 -8.97 -11.81
CA GLU A 90 10.05 -8.76 -13.05
C GLU A 90 9.44 -7.64 -13.89
N THR A 91 8.12 -7.65 -14.10
CA THR A 91 7.41 -6.55 -14.78
C THR A 91 7.58 -5.24 -14.02
N CYS A 92 7.43 -5.26 -12.69
CA CYS A 92 7.68 -4.11 -11.82
C CYS A 92 9.10 -3.55 -11.98
N TYR A 93 10.10 -4.43 -12.03
CA TYR A 93 11.51 -4.06 -12.17
C TYR A 93 11.79 -3.42 -13.54
N GLN A 94 11.21 -3.96 -14.62
CA GLN A 94 11.30 -3.35 -15.95
C GLN A 94 10.66 -1.95 -15.97
N ARG A 95 9.49 -1.79 -15.36
CA ARG A 95 8.79 -0.49 -15.25
C ARG A 95 9.59 0.53 -14.44
N LEU A 96 10.19 0.09 -13.34
CA LEU A 96 11.08 0.91 -12.51
C LEU A 96 12.27 1.42 -13.35
N LYS A 97 12.92 0.54 -14.12
CA LYS A 97 14.01 0.92 -15.03
C LYS A 97 13.56 1.92 -16.09
N MET A 98 12.40 1.72 -16.71
CA MET A 98 11.87 2.65 -17.73
C MET A 98 11.56 4.04 -17.14
N ARG A 99 11.14 4.10 -15.87
CA ARG A 99 10.82 5.37 -15.20
C ARG A 99 12.04 6.22 -14.89
N CYS A 100 13.24 5.61 -14.78
CA CYS A 100 14.52 6.29 -14.61
C CYS A 100 14.60 7.28 -13.43
N ARG A 101 13.92 7.01 -12.30
CA ARG A 101 14.05 7.84 -11.10
C ARG A 101 15.38 7.58 -10.39
N ASP A 102 16.10 8.64 -10.07
CA ASP A 102 17.43 8.55 -9.47
C ASP A 102 17.42 7.81 -8.13
N GLU A 103 16.39 8.03 -7.31
CA GLU A 103 16.23 7.41 -6.00
C GLU A 103 15.94 5.90 -6.08
N GLU A 104 15.38 5.44 -7.20
CA GLU A 104 14.94 4.05 -7.39
C GLU A 104 16.03 3.19 -8.08
N LYS A 105 17.10 3.79 -8.64
CA LYS A 105 18.16 3.07 -9.37
C LYS A 105 18.85 1.94 -8.59
N ALA A 106 18.90 2.06 -7.27
CA ALA A 106 19.56 1.10 -6.39
C ALA A 106 18.63 -0.03 -5.90
N ILE A 107 17.37 -0.07 -6.32
CA ILE A 107 16.41 -1.07 -5.85
C ILE A 107 16.66 -2.41 -6.55
N PRO A 108 17.04 -3.48 -5.81
CA PRO A 108 17.26 -4.81 -6.41
C PRO A 108 15.93 -5.53 -6.68
N LEU A 109 15.94 -6.47 -7.63
CA LEU A 109 14.78 -7.32 -7.92
C LEU A 109 14.31 -8.09 -6.68
N GLU A 110 15.24 -8.55 -5.84
CA GLU A 110 14.97 -9.23 -4.57
C GLU A 110 14.08 -8.41 -3.63
N TYR A 111 14.31 -7.09 -3.57
CA TYR A 111 13.47 -6.19 -2.78
C TYR A 111 12.03 -6.16 -3.32
N LEU A 112 11.86 -6.11 -4.64
CA LEU A 112 10.53 -6.14 -5.27
C LEU A 112 9.84 -7.49 -5.04
N GLY A 113 10.60 -8.59 -5.05
CA GLY A 113 10.11 -9.92 -4.69
C GLY A 113 9.60 -9.99 -3.25
N ALA A 114 10.33 -9.42 -2.29
CA ALA A 114 9.92 -9.36 -0.90
C ALA A 114 8.63 -8.53 -0.71
N ILE A 115 8.54 -7.36 -1.36
CA ILE A 115 7.33 -6.52 -1.34
C ILE A 115 6.14 -7.24 -1.97
N HIS A 116 6.33 -7.89 -3.13
CA HIS A 116 5.29 -8.69 -3.79
C HIS A 116 4.77 -9.79 -2.87
N HIS A 117 5.67 -10.54 -2.22
CA HIS A 117 5.29 -11.61 -1.31
C HIS A 117 4.43 -11.10 -0.15
N LEU A 118 4.79 -9.96 0.47
CA LEU A 118 3.99 -9.37 1.53
C LEU A 118 2.59 -8.96 1.07
N TYR A 119 2.45 -8.41 -0.14
CA TYR A 119 1.13 -8.12 -0.69
C TYR A 119 0.31 -9.38 -0.96
N GLU A 120 0.93 -10.46 -1.46
CA GLU A 120 0.26 -11.74 -1.66
C GLU A 120 -0.19 -12.38 -0.34
N GLU A 121 0.64 -12.33 0.70
CA GLU A 121 0.29 -12.82 2.04
C GLU A 121 -0.85 -12.02 2.67
N TRP A 122 -0.86 -10.70 2.47
CA TRP A 122 -1.88 -9.82 3.04
C TRP A 122 -3.20 -9.87 2.26
N LEU A 123 -3.17 -9.59 0.96
CA LEU A 123 -4.39 -9.30 0.17
C LEU A 123 -4.99 -10.54 -0.51
N ILE A 124 -4.22 -11.61 -0.72
CA ILE A 124 -4.69 -12.83 -1.39
C ILE A 124 -4.91 -13.97 -0.40
N LYS A 125 -3.90 -14.27 0.41
CA LYS A 125 -3.98 -15.39 1.37
C LYS A 125 -4.75 -15.03 2.65
N GLY A 126 -4.78 -13.74 3.01
CA GLY A 126 -5.45 -13.24 4.22
C GLY A 126 -4.85 -13.76 5.52
N SER A 127 -3.56 -14.15 5.52
CA SER A 127 -2.97 -14.93 6.62
C SER A 127 -2.12 -14.11 7.58
N LEU A 128 -1.64 -12.93 7.18
CA LEU A 128 -0.64 -12.19 7.95
C LEU A 128 -1.21 -10.99 8.72
N PHE A 129 -2.10 -10.23 8.09
CA PHE A 129 -2.68 -9.00 8.64
C PHE A 129 -4.17 -8.90 8.27
N PRO A 130 -4.98 -8.21 9.08
CA PRO A 130 -6.39 -8.03 8.76
C PRO A 130 -6.55 -7.25 7.46
N VAL A 131 -7.49 -7.71 6.63
CA VAL A 131 -7.90 -7.02 5.41
C VAL A 131 -9.05 -6.10 5.76
N ALA A 132 -8.84 -4.78 5.65
CA ALA A 132 -9.80 -3.78 6.11
C ALA A 132 -11.08 -3.70 5.26
N ALA A 133 -11.05 -4.19 4.02
CA ALA A 133 -12.15 -4.07 3.07
C ALA A 133 -12.08 -5.12 1.95
N PRO A 134 -13.17 -5.35 1.18
CA PRO A 134 -13.14 -6.21 0.00
C PRO A 134 -12.01 -5.84 -0.97
N VAL A 135 -11.30 -6.86 -1.47
CA VAL A 135 -10.18 -6.68 -2.40
C VAL A 135 -10.63 -6.98 -3.82
N LEU A 136 -10.49 -6.01 -4.71
CA LEU A 136 -10.59 -6.18 -6.15
C LEU A 136 -9.18 -6.36 -6.73
N VAL A 137 -8.87 -7.56 -7.21
CA VAL A 137 -7.59 -7.86 -7.86
C VAL A 137 -7.71 -7.56 -9.36
N ILE A 138 -6.79 -6.75 -9.88
CA ILE A 138 -6.65 -6.46 -11.31
C ILE A 138 -5.24 -6.88 -11.74
N GLU A 139 -5.16 -7.82 -12.67
CA GLU A 139 -3.89 -8.24 -13.26
C GLU A 139 -3.34 -7.10 -14.11
N ALA A 140 -2.20 -6.58 -13.67
CA ALA A 140 -1.60 -5.35 -14.14
C ALA A 140 -0.33 -5.58 -14.94
N ASP A 141 -0.10 -6.78 -15.48
CA ASP A 141 1.05 -7.08 -16.36
C ASP A 141 0.84 -6.59 -17.82
N HIS A 142 -0.32 -6.00 -18.12
CA HIS A 142 -0.65 -5.52 -19.47
C HIS A 142 -0.13 -4.10 -19.78
N HIS A 143 -0.21 -3.71 -21.06
CA HIS A 143 0.03 -2.35 -21.52
C HIS A 143 -1.09 -1.38 -21.11
N LYS A 144 -0.82 -0.08 -21.21
CA LYS A 144 -1.69 0.98 -20.69
C LYS A 144 -3.11 0.92 -21.28
N GLU A 145 -3.24 0.62 -22.56
CA GLU A 145 -4.52 0.54 -23.27
C GLU A 145 -5.40 -0.54 -22.64
N LYS A 146 -4.83 -1.72 -22.41
CA LYS A 146 -5.55 -2.82 -21.77
C LYS A 146 -5.89 -2.52 -20.30
N MET A 147 -5.03 -1.78 -19.60
CA MET A 147 -5.34 -1.34 -18.24
C MET A 147 -6.51 -0.35 -18.18
N LEU A 148 -6.69 0.48 -19.21
CA LEU A 148 -7.84 1.37 -19.33
C LEU A 148 -9.13 0.56 -19.56
N GLU A 149 -9.10 -0.44 -20.44
CA GLU A 149 -10.23 -1.36 -20.64
C GLU A 149 -10.62 -2.06 -19.33
N LEU A 150 -9.64 -2.62 -18.59
CA LEU A 150 -9.89 -3.27 -17.31
C LEU A 150 -10.46 -2.31 -16.26
N PHE A 151 -10.04 -1.04 -16.30
CA PHE A 151 -10.62 -0.01 -15.44
C PHE A 151 -12.07 0.27 -15.81
N GLU A 152 -12.39 0.44 -17.10
CA GLU A 152 -13.74 0.67 -17.60
C GLU A 152 -14.68 -0.51 -17.25
N GLU A 153 -14.21 -1.74 -17.45
CA GLU A 153 -14.95 -2.97 -17.07
C GLU A 153 -15.27 -3.05 -15.57
N ASN A 154 -14.43 -2.47 -14.72
CA ASN A 154 -14.59 -2.47 -13.27
C ASN A 154 -15.05 -1.12 -12.71
N GLN A 155 -15.35 -0.14 -13.56
CA GLN A 155 -15.61 1.24 -13.15
C GLN A 155 -16.78 1.33 -12.17
N ASP A 156 -17.88 0.62 -12.47
CA ASP A 156 -19.05 0.61 -11.62
C ASP A 156 -18.75 0.00 -10.25
N ARG A 157 -17.90 -1.03 -10.18
CA ARG A 157 -17.51 -1.66 -8.90
C ARG A 157 -16.60 -0.74 -8.07
N ILE A 158 -15.71 0.00 -8.73
CA ILE A 158 -14.74 0.89 -8.07
C ILE A 158 -15.40 2.19 -7.63
N LEU A 159 -16.31 2.75 -8.43
CA LEU A 159 -16.90 4.08 -8.21
C LEU A 159 -18.31 4.05 -7.63
N THR A 160 -18.97 2.90 -7.63
CA THR A 160 -20.32 2.75 -7.09
C THR A 160 -20.27 1.83 -5.88
N PRO A 161 -20.16 2.38 -4.67
CA PRO A 161 -20.23 1.57 -3.47
C PRO A 161 -21.66 0.99 -3.36
N GLU A 162 -21.82 -0.32 -3.57
CA GLU A 162 -23.08 -1.04 -3.32
C GLU A 162 -23.47 -1.07 -1.82
N TYR A 163 -22.65 -0.51 -0.94
CA TYR A 163 -22.78 -0.59 0.51
C TYR A 163 -23.18 0.72 1.19
N ARG A 164 -24.09 1.51 0.60
CA ARG A 164 -24.87 2.53 1.35
C ARG A 164 -25.94 1.93 2.28
N LYS A 165 -25.86 0.65 2.62
CA LYS A 165 -26.72 0.04 3.63
C LYS A 165 -25.95 -0.01 4.94
N HIS A 166 -26.53 0.62 5.96
CA HIS A 166 -26.10 0.77 7.37
C HIS A 166 -25.54 2.16 7.71
N GLY A 167 -26.42 3.16 7.65
CA GLY A 167 -26.40 4.28 8.62
C GLY A 167 -26.91 3.82 9.99
N PRO A 168 -26.57 4.54 11.06
CA PRO A 168 -27.40 5.66 11.51
C PRO A 168 -27.00 7.03 10.94
#